data_AF-A0A380VTP1-F1
#
_entry.id   AF-A0A380VTP1-F1
#
_cell.length_a   1.000
_cell.length_b   1.000
_cell.length_c   1.000
_cell.angle_alpha   90.00
_cell.angle_beta   90.00
_cell.angle_gamma   90.00
#
_symmetry.space_group_name_H-M   'P 1'
#
loop_
_entity.id
_entity.type
_entity.pdbx_description
1 polymer ?
#
loop_
_entity_poly.entity_id
_entity_poly.type
_entity_poly.pdbx_seq_one_letter_code
_entity_poly.pdbx_strand_id
1 'polypeptide(L)'
;MMNVQNKLYSTDAECAVLGGLLLNNDSFDDVVAIIKPSDFYLTAHQYIFKGISALIEAGKPADILTVEQYFKEQGILQELGGMSYLAEIAKNTPYVANISTYADKG
;
A
#
# COMPACT_ATOMS: atom_id res chain seq x y z
N MET A 1 8.88 -28.82 -4.18
CA MET A 1 9.26 -27.73 -3.26
C MET A 1 8.12 -26.73 -3.31
N MET A 2 7.35 -26.56 -2.23
CA MET A 2 6.21 -25.65 -2.22
C MET A 2 6.72 -24.21 -2.21
N ASN A 3 6.58 -23.51 -3.34
CA ASN A 3 6.67 -22.05 -3.37
C ASN A 3 5.43 -21.52 -2.64
N VAL A 4 5.57 -21.22 -1.34
CA VAL A 4 4.55 -20.48 -0.62
C VAL A 4 4.63 -19.04 -1.12
N GLN A 5 3.91 -18.74 -2.20
CA GLN A 5 3.66 -17.36 -2.61
C GLN A 5 2.90 -16.70 -1.46
N ASN A 6 3.58 -15.79 -0.74
CA ASN A 6 3.04 -15.06 0.39
C ASN A 6 2.09 -13.96 -0.09
N LYS A 7 1.02 -14.36 -0.76
CA LYS A 7 0.07 -13.45 -1.38
C LYS A 7 -0.88 -12.93 -0.32
N LEU A 8 -1.02 -11.62 -0.23
CA LEU A 8 -2.00 -10.96 0.63
C LEU A 8 -3.35 -11.10 -0.07
N TYR A 9 -4.19 -12.02 0.41
CA TYR A 9 -5.50 -12.28 -0.18
C TYR A 9 -6.62 -11.43 0.46
N SER A 10 -6.31 -10.68 1.52
CA SER A 10 -7.26 -9.79 2.19
C SER A 10 -6.84 -8.35 2.02
N THR A 11 -7.78 -7.51 1.56
CA THR A 11 -7.64 -6.05 1.52
C THR A 11 -7.18 -5.49 2.86
N ASP A 12 -7.63 -6.08 3.97
CA ASP A 12 -7.27 -5.63 5.31
C ASP A 12 -5.78 -5.86 5.62
N ALA A 13 -5.26 -7.01 5.20
CA ALA A 13 -3.85 -7.35 5.38
C ALA A 13 -2.97 -6.46 4.50
N GLU A 14 -3.41 -6.17 3.27
CA GLU A 14 -2.73 -5.23 2.39
C GLU A 14 -2.68 -3.81 2.98
N CYS A 15 -3.82 -3.31 3.44
CA CYS A 15 -3.91 -2.00 4.11
C CYS A 15 -3.04 -1.95 5.37
N ALA A 16 -2.98 -3.03 6.16
CA ALA A 16 -2.15 -3.10 7.35
C ALA A 16 -0.65 -2.98 7.03
N VAL A 17 -0.18 -3.66 5.97
CA VAL A 17 1.22 -3.57 5.52
C VAL A 17 1.52 -2.16 5.01
N LEU A 18 0.68 -1.61 4.13
CA LEU A 18 0.88 -0.28 3.58
C LEU A 18 0.83 0.81 4.65
N GLY A 19 -0.19 0.78 5.51
CA GLY A 19 -0.34 1.71 6.62
C GLY A 19 0.79 1.59 7.64
N GLY A 20 1.23 0.36 7.94
CA GLY A 20 2.40 0.12 8.81
C GLY A 20 3.67 0.76 8.27
N LEU A 21 3.95 0.59 6.97
CA LEU A 21 5.10 1.23 6.33
C LEU A 21 5.00 2.75 6.32
N LEU A 22 3.82 3.32 6.07
CA LEU A 22 3.59 4.77 6.09
C LEU A 22 3.75 5.39 7.49
N LEU A 23 3.57 4.59 8.55
CA LEU A 23 3.74 5.02 9.94
C LEU A 23 5.16 4.79 10.47
N ASN A 24 5.81 3.71 10.02
CA ASN A 24 7.13 3.30 10.48
C ASN A 24 8.00 2.83 9.31
N ASN A 25 8.71 3.76 8.68
CA ASN A 25 9.63 3.46 7.58
C ASN A 25 10.80 2.55 8.00
N ASP A 26 11.16 2.51 9.30
CA ASP A 26 12.26 1.66 9.79
C ASP A 26 11.93 0.16 9.63
N SER A 27 10.66 -0.20 9.49
CA SER A 27 10.22 -1.58 9.23
C SER A 27 10.36 -2.00 7.76
N PHE A 28 10.79 -1.09 6.87
CA PHE A 28 10.81 -1.34 5.43
C PHE A 28 11.71 -2.51 5.03
N ASP A 29 12.95 -2.55 5.53
CA ASP A 29 13.91 -3.60 5.19
C ASP A 29 13.40 -5.01 5.54
N ASP A 30 12.75 -5.13 6.70
CA ASP A 30 12.15 -6.39 7.15
C ASP A 30 10.95 -6.79 6.27
N VAL A 31 10.12 -5.82 5.87
CA VAL A 31 8.93 -6.06 5.04
C VAL A 31 9.31 -6.47 3.61
N VAL A 32 10.24 -5.76 2.96
CA VAL A 32 10.64 -6.06 1.56
C VAL A 32 11.40 -7.39 1.43
N ALA A 33 11.97 -7.89 2.53
CA ALA A 33 12.58 -9.22 2.56
C ALA A 33 11.56 -10.35 2.35
N ILE A 34 10.28 -10.12 2.67
CA ILE A 34 9.23 -11.16 2.66
C ILE A 34 8.01 -10.83 1.81
N ILE A 35 7.80 -9.56 1.45
CA ILE A 35 6.66 -9.09 0.66
C ILE A 35 7.17 -8.38 -0.59
N LYS A 36 6.66 -8.80 -1.75
CA LYS A 36 6.91 -8.17 -3.05
C LYS A 36 5.68 -7.41 -3.50
N PRO A 37 5.82 -6.41 -4.40
CA PRO A 37 4.67 -5.73 -4.98
C PRO A 37 3.65 -6.70 -5.62
N SER A 38 4.12 -7.80 -6.22
CA SER A 38 3.26 -8.81 -6.85
C SER A 38 2.42 -9.63 -5.86
N ASP A 39 2.69 -9.54 -4.56
CA ASP A 39 1.97 -10.26 -3.52
C ASP A 39 0.67 -9.57 -3.12
N PHE A 40 0.50 -8.29 -3.47
CA PHE A 40 -0.76 -7.57 -3.30
C PHE A 40 -1.77 -7.97 -4.40
N TYR A 41 -3.00 -8.27 -4.01
CA TYR A 41 -4.10 -8.56 -4.92
C TYR A 41 -4.59 -7.30 -5.64
N LEU A 42 -4.71 -6.18 -4.93
CA LEU A 42 -5.19 -4.94 -5.54
C LEU A 42 -4.05 -4.23 -6.28
N THR A 43 -4.24 -3.98 -7.57
CA THR A 43 -3.28 -3.24 -8.41
C THR A 43 -2.89 -1.90 -7.80
N ALA A 44 -3.86 -1.17 -7.22
CA ALA A 44 -3.59 0.10 -6.54
C ALA A 44 -2.58 -0.07 -5.39
N HIS A 45 -2.72 -1.13 -4.59
CA HIS A 45 -1.79 -1.42 -3.49
C HIS A 45 -0.41 -1.84 -3.98
N GLN A 46 -0.31 -2.55 -5.11
CA GLN A 46 0.97 -2.83 -5.76
C GLN A 46 1.70 -1.53 -6.11
N TYR A 47 0.98 -0.54 -6.66
CA TYR A 47 1.56 0.77 -6.99
C TYR A 47 1.96 1.52 -5.74
N ILE A 48 1.11 1.58 -4.72
CA ILE A 48 1.40 2.27 -3.46
C ILE A 48 2.64 1.70 -2.79
N PHE A 49 2.76 0.38 -2.70
CA PHE A 49 3.96 -0.28 -2.18
C PHE A 49 5.22 0.09 -2.97
N LYS A 50 5.13 0.12 -4.31
CA LYS A 50 6.24 0.57 -5.17
C LYS A 50 6.60 2.04 -4.93
N GLY A 51 5.61 2.90 -4.72
CA GLY A 51 5.84 4.32 -4.43
C GLY A 51 6.52 4.52 -3.08
N ILE A 52 6.07 3.82 -2.04
CA ILE A 52 6.74 3.78 -0.73
C ILE A 52 8.19 3.31 -0.89
N SER A 53 8.39 2.19 -1.60
CA SER A 53 9.72 1.62 -1.83
C SER A 53 10.65 2.61 -2.53
N ALA A 54 10.18 3.23 -3.62
CA ALA A 54 10.97 4.18 -4.40
C ALA A 54 11.37 5.43 -3.59
N LEU A 55 10.50 5.91 -2.69
CA LEU A 55 10.82 7.03 -1.82
C LEU A 55 11.90 6.64 -0.80
N ILE A 56 11.72 5.52 -0.10
CA ILE A 56 12.66 5.06 0.93
C ILE A 56 14.02 4.72 0.32
N GLU A 57 14.05 4.02 -0.82
CA GLU A 57 15.28 3.71 -1.56
C GLU A 57 16.00 4.98 -2.06
N ALA A 58 15.26 6.05 -2.32
CA ALA A 58 15.82 7.37 -2.65
C ALA A 58 16.26 8.18 -1.41
N GLY A 59 16.23 7.59 -0.22
CA GLY A 59 16.56 8.25 1.04
C GLY A 59 15.55 9.30 1.49
N LYS A 60 14.31 9.23 0.98
CA LYS A 60 13.21 10.13 1.36
C LYS A 60 12.24 9.39 2.29
N PRO A 61 11.72 10.05 3.33
CA PRO A 61 10.66 9.47 4.13
C PRO A 61 9.43 9.18 3.25
N ALA A 62 8.75 8.08 3.56
CA ALA A 62 7.48 7.71 2.93
C ALA A 62 6.34 7.90 3.95
N ASP A 63 5.62 8.99 3.83
CA ASP A 63 4.34 9.24 4.48
C ASP A 63 3.25 9.48 3.42
N ILE A 64 2.00 9.68 3.86
CA ILE A 64 0.86 9.86 2.96
C ILE A 64 1.08 11.03 1.99
N LEU A 65 1.63 12.15 2.46
CA LEU A 65 1.80 13.37 1.67
C LEU A 65 2.92 13.19 0.65
N THR A 66 4.02 12.56 1.04
CA THR A 66 5.13 12.29 0.11
C THR A 66 4.72 11.28 -0.97
N VAL A 67 3.94 10.26 -0.60
CA VAL A 67 3.40 9.27 -1.54
C VAL A 67 2.35 9.88 -2.47
N GLU A 68 1.46 10.75 -1.95
CA GLU A 68 0.51 11.51 -2.76
C GLU A 68 1.26 12.35 -3.80
N GLN A 69 2.24 13.14 -3.36
CA GLN A 69 3.03 14.00 -4.23
C GLN A 69 3.79 13.18 -5.28
N TYR A 70 4.37 12.05 -4.90
CA TYR A 70 5.06 11.14 -5.81
C TYR A 70 4.14 10.66 -6.95
N PHE A 71 2.91 10.25 -6.65
CA PHE A 71 1.96 9.83 -7.70
C PHE A 71 1.34 10.99 -8.47
N LYS A 72 1.23 12.15 -7.84
CA LYS A 72 0.75 13.38 -8.50
C LYS A 72 1.74 13.83 -9.57
N GLU A 73 3.03 13.79 -9.27
CA GLU A 73 4.11 14.12 -10.23
C GLU A 73 4.16 13.14 -11.42
N GLN A 74 3.74 11.89 -11.20
CA GLN A 74 3.64 10.88 -12.26
C GLN A 74 2.32 10.95 -13.05
N GLY A 75 1.36 11.77 -12.61
CA GLY A 75 0.05 11.89 -13.26
C GLY A 75 -0.89 10.70 -13.03
N ILE A 76 -0.53 9.73 -12.19
CA ILE A 76 -1.32 8.50 -11.96
C ILE A 76 -2.12 8.51 -10.65
N LEU A 77 -1.99 9.55 -9.82
CA LEU A 77 -2.69 9.64 -8.52
C LEU A 77 -4.20 9.39 -8.65
N GLN A 78 -4.84 9.94 -9.69
CA GLN A 78 -6.27 9.78 -9.91
C GLN A 78 -6.66 8.35 -10.31
N GLU A 79 -5.78 7.64 -11.02
CA GLU A 79 -5.98 6.24 -11.40
C GLU A 79 -5.87 5.30 -10.18
N LEU A 80 -5.15 5.74 -9.14
CA LEU A 80 -5.01 5.04 -7.87
C LEU A 80 -6.15 5.35 -6.88
N GLY A 81 -7.22 6.03 -7.30
CA GLY A 81 -8.34 6.42 -6.43
C GLY A 81 -8.18 7.77 -5.75
N GLY A 82 -7.08 8.49 -6.01
CA GLY A 82 -6.84 9.83 -5.51
C GLY A 82 -6.45 9.91 -4.04
N MET A 83 -6.33 11.13 -3.53
CA MET A 83 -5.90 11.40 -2.15
C MET A 83 -6.84 10.78 -1.11
N SER A 84 -8.15 10.72 -1.39
CA SER A 84 -9.13 10.12 -0.47
C SER A 84 -8.81 8.66 -0.19
N TYR A 85 -8.41 7.88 -1.20
CA TYR A 85 -8.10 6.47 -1.05
C TYR A 85 -6.77 6.23 -0.30
N LEU A 86 -5.74 7.03 -0.61
CA LEU A 86 -4.48 7.01 0.15
C LEU A 86 -4.71 7.34 1.63
N ALA A 87 -5.57 8.32 1.92
CA ALA A 87 -5.94 8.68 3.29
C ALA A 87 -6.72 7.57 4.01
N GLU A 88 -7.54 6.78 3.30
CA GLU A 88 -8.24 5.62 3.86
C GLU A 88 -7.26 4.50 4.25
N ILE A 89 -6.29 4.19 3.39
CA ILE A 89 -5.27 3.16 3.67
C ILE A 89 -4.49 3.49 4.94
N ALA A 90 -4.07 4.75 5.10
CA ALA A 90 -3.30 5.15 6.27
C ALA A 90 -4.13 5.28 7.55
N LYS A 91 -5.46 5.45 7.44
CA LYS A 91 -6.37 5.46 8.59
C LYS A 91 -6.78 4.05 9.04
N ASN A 92 -6.72 3.06 8.17
CA ASN A 92 -7.25 1.71 8.41
C ASN A 92 -6.37 0.80 9.28
N THR A 93 -5.27 1.29 9.86
CA THR A 93 -4.40 0.52 10.76
C THR A 93 -5.10 -0.04 12.02
N PRO A 94 -6.27 0.47 12.46
CA PRO A 94 -7.12 -0.23 13.43
C PRO A 94 -8.58 -0.52 13.00
N TYR A 95 -9.06 -0.14 11.81
CA TYR A 95 -10.50 -0.08 11.48
C TYR A 95 -10.99 -1.05 10.39
N VAL A 96 -10.29 -2.16 10.19
CA VAL A 96 -10.63 -3.19 9.18
C VAL A 96 -11.80 -4.11 9.57
N ALA A 97 -12.72 -3.64 10.43
CA ALA A 97 -13.90 -4.41 10.82
C ALA A 97 -15.16 -4.10 10.00
N ASN A 98 -15.21 -3.06 9.15
CA ASN A 98 -16.49 -2.58 8.60
C ASN A 98 -16.43 -1.89 7.22
N ILE A 99 -15.66 -2.39 6.24
CA ILE A 99 -15.88 -1.98 4.82
C ILE A 99 -16.12 -3.21 3.95
N SER A 100 -17.22 -3.89 4.28
CA SER A 100 -17.99 -4.70 3.33
C SER A 100 -18.86 -3.77 2.48
N THR A 101 -18.26 -2.95 1.60
CA THR A 101 -19.09 -2.07 0.74
C THR A 101 -18.48 -1.65 -0.60
N TYR A 102 -17.54 -2.39 -1.20
CA TYR A 102 -17.16 -2.17 -2.60
C TYR A 102 -16.85 -3.45 -3.39
N ALA A 103 -17.62 -4.50 -3.14
CA ALA A 103 -17.71 -5.66 -4.04
C ALA A 103 -19.18 -5.89 -4.41
N ASP A 104 -19.78 -4.97 -5.16
CA ASP A 104 -20.99 -5.27 -5.93
C ASP A 104 -21.09 -4.34 -7.14
N LYS A 105 -20.48 -4.78 -8.24
CA LYS A 105 -20.96 -4.57 -9.62
C LYS A 105 -20.52 -5.77 -10.45
N GLY A 106 -21.42 -6.74 -10.59
CA GLY A 106 -21.25 -7.90 -11.48
C GLY A 106 -22.11 -9.07 -11.07
#